data_AF-A0A820JQB1-F1
#
_entry.id   AF-A0A820JQB1-F1
#
_cell.length_a   1.000
_cell.length_b   1.000
_cell.length_c   1.000
_cell.angle_alpha   90.00
_cell.angle_beta   90.00
_cell.angle_gamma   90.00
#
_symmetry.space_group_name_H-M   'P 1'
#
loop_
_entity.id
_entity.type
_entity.pdbx_description
1 polymer ?
#
loop_
_entity_poly.entity_id
_entity_poly.type
_entity_poly.pdbx_seq_one_letter_code
_entity_poly.pdbx_strand_id
1 'polypeptide(L)'
;KGGVSGDPPCSSHTVIKDPSRNIATSGIGGSCDIGPLFNTSIGGRWIRFMGTGGTIIPMVSPGTSHCGAFLAGWFNGTLPSIIGTIVSGD
;
A
#
# COMPACT_ATOMS: atom_id res chain seq x y z
N LYS A 1 -10.10 -0.24 -18.09
CA LYS A 1 -9.29 -1.45 -18.38
C LYS A 1 -7.99 -1.30 -17.60
N GLY A 2 -7.64 -2.21 -16.69
CA GLY A 2 -6.43 -2.11 -15.86
C GLY A 2 -5.99 -3.51 -15.41
N GLY A 3 -4.67 -3.69 -15.33
CA GLY A 3 -3.92 -4.94 -15.49
C GLY A 3 -4.34 -6.17 -14.72
N VAL A 4 -4.15 -7.32 -15.39
CA VAL A 4 -4.12 -8.67 -14.82
C VAL A 4 -2.71 -8.97 -14.29
N SER A 5 -2.53 -10.07 -13.56
CA SER A 5 -1.29 -10.56 -12.92
C SER A 5 -0.08 -10.82 -13.86
N GLY A 6 -0.08 -10.29 -15.07
CA GLY A 6 1.04 -10.31 -16.02
C GLY A 6 1.59 -8.92 -16.38
N ASP A 7 0.99 -7.82 -15.90
CA ASP A 7 1.50 -6.47 -16.18
C ASP A 7 2.70 -6.15 -15.28
N PRO A 8 3.82 -5.63 -15.81
CA PRO A 8 4.97 -5.26 -15.00
C PRO A 8 4.61 -4.14 -14.00
N PRO A 9 5.02 -4.23 -12.71
CA PRO A 9 4.70 -3.23 -11.68
C PRO A 9 5.11 -1.81 -12.04
N CYS A 10 6.18 -1.67 -12.81
CA CYS A 10 6.71 -0.36 -13.20
C CYS A 10 5.95 0.28 -14.36
N SER A 11 5.19 -0.49 -15.15
CA SER A 11 4.51 0.01 -16.35
C SER A 11 3.09 0.50 -16.07
N SER A 12 2.39 -0.13 -15.12
CA SER A 12 1.01 0.22 -14.77
C SER A 12 0.77 -0.03 -13.28
N HIS A 13 0.53 1.05 -12.54
CA HIS A 13 0.25 0.99 -11.11
C HIS A 13 -0.65 2.14 -10.67
N THR A 14 -1.32 1.95 -9.54
CA THR A 14 -2.10 3.01 -8.89
C THR A 14 -1.23 3.75 -7.89
N VAL A 15 -1.11 5.07 -8.03
CA VAL A 15 -0.39 5.90 -7.07
C VAL A 15 -1.30 6.29 -5.91
N ILE A 16 -0.86 6.02 -4.69
CA ILE A 16 -1.57 6.34 -3.44
C ILE A 16 -0.82 7.48 -2.74
N LYS A 17 -1.48 8.64 -2.59
CA LYS A 17 -0.94 9.83 -1.92
C LYS A 17 -1.70 10.26 -0.65
N ASP A 18 -2.78 9.55 -0.34
CA ASP A 18 -3.70 9.89 0.74
C ASP A 18 -2.95 9.93 2.11
N PRO A 19 -2.91 11.08 2.80
CA PRO A 19 -2.24 11.23 4.09
C PRO A 19 -2.75 10.26 5.17
N SER A 20 -3.99 9.77 5.07
CA SER A 20 -4.53 8.78 6.00
C SER A 20 -3.75 7.47 5.98
N ARG A 21 -3.00 7.18 4.90
CA ARG A 21 -2.20 5.95 4.76
C ARG A 21 -0.83 6.02 5.42
N ASN A 22 -0.46 7.17 5.97
CA ASN A 22 0.80 7.35 6.68
C ASN A 22 0.77 6.69 8.06
N ILE A 23 1.88 6.11 8.49
CA ILE A 23 2.03 5.49 9.82
C ILE A 23 1.90 6.51 10.97
N ALA A 24 2.24 7.77 10.73
CA ALA A 24 2.06 8.85 11.71
C ALA A 24 0.58 9.27 11.87
N THR A 25 -0.30 8.80 10.98
CA THR A 25 -1.73 9.12 11.03
C THR A 25 -2.49 8.05 11.81
N SER A 26 -2.98 8.43 12.98
CA SER A 26 -3.88 7.62 13.82
C SER A 26 -5.33 7.76 13.37
N GLY A 27 -6.12 6.71 13.58
CA GLY A 27 -7.55 6.65 13.31
C GLY A 27 -7.94 5.70 12.19
N ILE A 28 -9.21 5.32 12.17
CA ILE A 28 -9.82 4.38 11.21
C ILE A 28 -10.57 5.08 10.06
N GLY A 29 -10.38 6.39 9.89
CA GLY A 29 -11.14 7.22 8.96
C GLY A 29 -10.66 7.21 7.51
N GLY A 30 -9.91 6.19 7.09
CA GLY A 30 -9.37 6.07 5.74
C GLY A 30 -10.26 5.18 4.88
N SER A 31 -10.27 5.44 3.58
CA SER A 31 -11.01 4.74 2.52
C SER A 31 -10.57 3.29 2.27
N CYS A 32 -10.04 2.62 3.30
CA CYS A 32 -9.44 1.29 3.26
C CYS A 32 -10.46 0.19 2.93
N ASP A 33 -11.69 0.30 3.43
CA ASP A 33 -12.80 -0.62 3.12
C ASP A 33 -13.88 0.05 2.25
N ILE A 34 -13.94 1.39 2.29
CA ILE A 34 -14.99 2.20 1.65
C ILE A 34 -14.32 3.32 0.85
N GLY A 35 -14.02 3.05 -0.40
CA GLY A 35 -13.50 4.04 -1.32
C GLY A 35 -12.97 3.45 -2.62
N PRO A 36 -12.51 4.27 -3.56
CA PRO A 36 -12.09 3.82 -4.89
C PRO A 36 -10.94 2.80 -4.84
N LEU A 37 -10.15 2.77 -3.75
CA LEU A 37 -9.11 1.77 -3.55
C LEU A 37 -9.66 0.34 -3.31
N PHE A 38 -10.84 0.22 -2.70
CA PHE A 38 -11.45 -1.09 -2.40
C PHE A 38 -12.59 -1.46 -3.37
N ASN A 39 -13.39 -0.46 -3.78
CA ASN A 39 -14.52 -0.64 -4.70
C ASN A 39 -14.09 -0.88 -6.17
N THR A 40 -12.80 -0.73 -6.49
CA THR A 40 -12.27 -1.01 -7.83
C THR A 40 -11.24 -2.13 -7.83
N SER A 41 -11.56 -3.29 -7.25
CA SER A 41 -10.84 -4.54 -7.57
C SER A 41 -9.30 -4.39 -7.66
N ILE A 42 -8.70 -3.68 -6.68
CA ILE A 42 -7.24 -3.58 -6.56
C ILE A 42 -6.62 -4.96 -6.24
N GLY A 43 -7.44 -5.98 -5.93
CA GLY A 43 -7.05 -7.38 -5.74
C GLY A 43 -6.34 -8.07 -6.92
N GLY A 44 -5.91 -7.33 -7.94
CA GLY A 44 -4.98 -7.80 -8.99
C GLY A 44 -4.08 -6.72 -9.59
N ARG A 45 -3.97 -5.52 -8.99
CA ARG A 45 -3.20 -4.39 -9.55
C ARG A 45 -2.06 -3.93 -8.64
N TRP A 46 -0.95 -3.52 -9.24
CA TRP A 46 0.18 -2.93 -8.54
C TRP A 46 -0.16 -1.55 -7.96
N ILE A 47 0.32 -1.26 -6.75
CA ILE A 47 0.16 0.03 -6.07
C ILE A 47 1.53 0.65 -5.76
N ARG A 48 1.59 1.98 -5.70
CA ARG A 48 2.79 2.74 -5.29
C ARG A 48 2.42 3.85 -4.32
N PHE A 49 2.94 3.78 -3.10
CA PHE A 49 2.83 4.88 -2.13
C PHE A 49 3.77 6.02 -2.51
N MET A 50 3.26 7.26 -2.50
CA MET A 50 4.05 8.45 -2.75
C MET A 50 3.56 9.64 -1.90
N GLY A 51 4.47 10.55 -1.57
CA GLY A 51 4.12 11.82 -0.92
C GLY A 51 3.61 11.62 0.52
N THR A 52 2.55 12.35 0.87
CA THR A 52 2.03 12.44 2.25
C THR A 52 1.50 11.13 2.81
N GLY A 53 1.05 10.21 1.95
CA GLY A 53 0.64 8.86 2.37
C GLY A 53 1.81 7.93 2.73
N GLY A 54 3.05 8.40 2.64
CA GLY A 54 4.26 7.61 2.81
C GLY A 54 4.86 7.16 1.47
N THR A 55 6.06 6.59 1.53
CA THR A 55 6.80 6.11 0.35
C THR A 55 7.16 4.62 0.43
N ILE A 56 6.90 3.99 1.57
CA ILE A 56 7.15 2.58 1.85
C ILE A 56 6.01 2.00 2.69
N ILE A 57 5.84 0.69 2.62
CA ILE A 57 5.01 -0.05 3.59
C ILE A 57 5.80 -0.12 4.92
N PRO A 58 5.14 -0.01 6.09
CA PRO A 58 5.79 -0.19 7.38
C PRO A 58 6.54 -1.52 7.47
N MET A 59 7.72 -1.53 8.09
CA MET A 59 8.53 -2.74 8.32
C MET A 59 8.23 -3.42 9.66
N VAL A 60 7.45 -2.74 10.49
CA VAL A 60 6.99 -3.20 11.80
C VAL A 60 5.50 -2.93 11.90
N SER A 61 4.82 -3.64 12.78
CA SER A 61 3.40 -3.42 13.02
C SER A 61 3.14 -1.95 13.36
N PRO A 62 2.25 -1.26 12.64
CA PRO A 62 1.85 0.10 12.97
C PRO A 62 0.91 0.15 14.20
N GLY A 63 0.52 -1.00 14.75
CA GLY A 63 -0.48 -1.10 15.81
C GLY A 63 -1.92 -1.00 15.28
N THR A 64 -2.87 -1.01 16.20
CA THR A 64 -4.30 -0.89 15.89
C THR A 64 -4.66 0.54 15.49
N SER A 65 -5.59 0.71 14.56
CA SER A 65 -6.15 2.02 14.18
C SER A 65 -5.12 3.02 13.63
N HIS A 66 -4.29 2.58 12.70
CA HIS A 66 -3.30 3.40 11.99
C HIS A 66 -3.44 3.23 10.48
N CYS A 67 -2.83 4.15 9.72
CA CYS A 67 -2.82 4.10 8.26
C CYS A 67 -4.24 4.03 7.65
N GLY A 68 -5.24 4.55 8.37
CA GLY A 68 -6.64 4.55 7.95
C GLY A 68 -7.34 3.20 8.06
N ALA A 69 -6.76 2.21 8.74
CA ALA A 69 -7.34 0.87 8.90
C ALA A 69 -7.37 0.43 10.37
N PHE A 70 -8.32 -0.45 10.72
CA PHE A 70 -8.37 -1.03 12.06
C PHE A 70 -7.16 -1.94 12.33
N LEU A 71 -6.81 -2.79 11.36
CA LEU A 71 -5.65 -3.68 11.40
C LEU A 71 -4.81 -3.49 10.13
N ALA A 72 -3.97 -2.45 10.12
CA ALA A 72 -3.07 -2.22 9.00
C ALA A 72 -1.96 -3.28 8.94
N GLY A 73 -1.70 -3.79 7.74
CA GLY A 73 -0.57 -4.71 7.50
C GLY A 73 0.78 -3.99 7.51
N TRP A 74 1.83 -4.80 7.64
CA TRP A 74 3.22 -4.39 7.52
C TRP A 74 3.99 -5.46 6.73
N PHE A 75 5.19 -5.11 6.28
CA PHE A 75 6.09 -6.03 5.58
C PHE A 75 7.14 -6.54 6.57
N ASN A 76 7.11 -7.82 6.89
CA ASN A 76 8.11 -8.46 7.72
C ASN A 76 9.25 -9.00 6.83
N GLY A 77 10.36 -8.28 6.75
CA GLY A 77 11.48 -8.66 5.88
C GLY A 77 12.44 -7.49 5.63
N THR A 78 13.01 -7.43 4.42
CA THR A 78 13.80 -6.27 3.95
C THR A 78 13.24 -5.77 2.62
N LEU A 79 13.04 -4.45 2.49
CA LEU A 79 12.55 -3.87 1.23
C LEU A 79 13.56 -4.02 0.10
N PRO A 80 13.14 -4.08 -1.17
CA PRO A 80 14.04 -4.09 -2.31
C PRO A 80 14.98 -2.86 -2.28
N SER A 81 16.29 -3.09 -2.39
CA SER A 81 17.30 -2.03 -2.55
C SER A 81 17.71 -1.80 -4.01
N ILE A 82 17.40 -2.76 -4.89
CA ILE A 82 17.71 -2.72 -6.32
C ILE A 82 16.40 -2.50 -7.11
N ILE A 83 16.40 -1.49 -7.97
CA ILE A 83 15.25 -1.15 -8.81
C ILE A 83 14.85 -2.35 -9.67
N GLY A 84 13.54 -2.66 -9.70
CA GLY A 84 12.98 -3.75 -10.50
C GLY A 84 13.04 -5.13 -9.85
N THR A 85 13.62 -5.25 -8.65
CA THR A 85 13.62 -6.52 -7.90
C THR A 85 12.35 -6.68 -7.07
N ILE A 86 11.92 -7.93 -6.92
CA ILE A 86 10.79 -8.33 -6.07
C ILE A 86 11.37 -9.14 -4.92
N VAL A 87 10.89 -8.89 -3.70
CA VAL A 87 11.26 -9.63 -2.49
C VAL A 87 10.00 -10.19 -1.85
N SER A 88 10.13 -11.34 -1.21
CA SER A 88 9.07 -11.90 -0.37
C SER A 88 9.35 -11.55 1.09
N GLY A 89 8.28 -11.26 1.83
CA GLY A 89 8.32 -11.17 3.29
C GLY A 89 7.83 -12.48 3.91
N ASP A 90 8.08 -12.64 5.20
CA ASP A 90 7.65 -13.79 6.01
C ASP A 90 6.20 -13.66 6.50
#